data_AF-R7YSR9-F1
#
_entry.id   AF-R7YSR9-F1
#
_cell.length_a   1.000
_cell.length_b   1.000
_cell.length_c   1.000
_cell.angle_alpha   90.00
_cell.angle_beta   90.00
_cell.angle_gamma   90.00
#
_symmetry.space_group_name_H-M   'P 1'
#
loop_
_entity.id
_entity.type
_entity.pdbx_description
1 polymer ?
#
loop_
_entity_poly.entity_id
_entity_poly.type
_entity_poly.pdbx_seq_one_letter_code
_entity_poly.pdbx_strand_id
1 'polypeptide(L)'
;MFKLARSRPLASALRAATRTPLKSSVAQQARWLSIHEFRSAKLLESYGIGVPPGEVAYSPSEAEAVAKKIGGPEHDDMVIKAQVLAGGRGKGTFDNGFKGGVRVIYSPTEARILAEQMIGHKLITKQTGAAGRMCNAVFIVQRKFARREFYLAILMDRQSQGPVIVASSQGGMDIETVAKENPDAIITTPINIHKGVTDEIATNIATELGFSDQCINDAKDTIQKLYKVFMERDATQIEINPLSETTDHQVLCMDAKLNFDDNADFRQKEVFSWRDTTQEDPDEVKAAEVGLNFIKLDGDIGCLVNGAGLAMATMDIIKLNGGQPANFLDVGGGATPEAIKQAFDLITADPKVTAIFVNIFGGIVRCDAIAKGLIAVVESMNLRTPVIARLQGTNMEMAHKLINESGLKIFSIDDLQSAAEKSVQFSKVVKMARDIDVGVEFTLGI
;
A
#
# COMPACT_ATOMS: atom_id res chain seq x y z
N MET A 1 42.38 35.82 60.13
CA MET A 1 40.98 35.90 60.61
C MET A 1 40.07 35.93 59.40
N PHE A 2 39.09 35.00 59.35
CA PHE A 2 37.93 34.88 58.44
C PHE A 2 38.20 34.87 56.91
N LYS A 3 38.21 33.72 56.20
CA LYS A 3 37.11 32.82 55.78
C LYS A 3 35.88 33.53 55.22
N LEU A 4 35.63 33.38 53.91
CA LEU A 4 34.47 32.60 53.41
C LEU A 4 34.61 32.29 51.92
N ALA A 5 34.66 30.99 51.64
CA ALA A 5 34.50 30.39 50.33
C ALA A 5 33.03 30.46 49.89
N ARG A 6 32.79 30.67 48.59
CA ARG A 6 31.55 30.23 47.92
C ARG A 6 31.87 29.64 46.54
N SER A 7 31.90 28.31 46.52
CA SER A 7 31.30 27.40 45.53
C SER A 7 31.29 27.81 44.05
N ARG A 8 32.07 27.08 43.26
CA ARG A 8 31.69 26.70 41.89
C ARG A 8 30.40 25.85 41.91
N PRO A 9 29.56 25.93 40.87
CA PRO A 9 28.99 24.76 40.25
C PRO A 9 29.74 24.46 38.96
N LEU A 10 30.26 23.24 38.88
CA LEU A 10 30.62 22.57 37.65
C LEU A 10 29.36 22.27 36.82
N ALA A 11 29.60 22.13 35.53
CA ALA A 11 28.91 21.26 34.58
C ALA A 11 27.80 21.86 33.70
N SER A 12 27.89 21.43 32.44
CA SER A 12 26.83 21.40 31.42
C SER A 12 26.64 22.65 30.54
N ALA A 13 27.71 23.11 29.90
CA ALA A 13 27.57 23.84 28.65
C ALA A 13 28.78 23.57 27.75
N LEU A 14 28.78 22.42 27.07
CA LEU A 14 29.56 22.10 25.86
C LEU A 14 29.36 20.61 25.52
N ARG A 15 28.15 20.22 25.11
CA ARG A 15 27.86 18.97 24.38
C ARG A 15 26.49 19.06 23.71
N ALA A 16 26.38 19.94 22.71
CA ALA A 16 25.24 19.94 21.78
C ALA A 16 25.58 20.80 20.56
N ALA A 17 26.59 20.40 19.80
CA ALA A 17 26.88 21.03 18.50
C ALA A 17 27.46 20.02 17.51
N THR A 18 26.76 18.91 17.33
CA THR A 18 26.76 18.17 16.07
C THR A 18 25.31 18.03 15.67
N ARG A 19 24.77 19.10 15.07
CA ARG A 19 23.48 19.05 14.36
C ARG A 19 23.68 18.11 13.17
N THR A 20 23.27 16.87 13.34
CA THR A 20 23.03 15.96 12.21
C THR A 20 22.04 16.66 11.28
N PRO A 21 22.29 16.76 9.97
CA PRO A 21 21.27 17.25 9.07
C PRO A 21 20.13 16.22 9.11
N LEU A 22 18.95 16.64 9.57
CA LEU A 22 17.71 15.92 9.36
C LEU A 22 17.48 15.87 7.84
N LYS A 23 18.03 14.86 7.18
CA LYS A 23 17.60 14.46 5.84
C LYS A 23 16.21 13.85 6.01
N SER A 24 15.17 14.67 5.90
CA SER A 24 13.83 14.18 5.63
C SER A 24 13.85 13.55 4.25
N SER A 25 14.18 12.26 4.17
CA SER A 25 13.75 11.46 3.04
C SER A 25 12.23 11.40 3.12
N VAL A 26 11.58 12.24 2.32
CA VAL A 26 10.14 12.14 2.10
C VAL A 26 9.95 10.79 1.45
N ALA A 27 9.52 9.81 2.23
CA ALA A 27 9.11 8.52 1.72
C ALA A 27 7.87 8.79 0.86
N GLN A 28 8.07 8.92 -0.46
CA GLN A 28 6.97 8.79 -1.39
C GLN A 28 6.38 7.40 -1.13
N GLN A 29 5.10 7.36 -0.78
CA GLN A 29 4.38 6.11 -0.63
C GLN A 29 4.27 5.53 -2.05
N ALA A 30 5.24 4.71 -2.41
CA ALA A 30 5.21 3.95 -3.64
C ALA A 30 4.16 2.87 -3.46
N ARG A 31 3.20 2.83 -4.37
CA ARG A 31 2.45 1.59 -4.60
C ARG A 31 3.46 0.59 -5.16
N TRP A 32 3.33 -0.65 -4.72
CA TRP A 32 4.10 -1.75 -5.25
C TRP A 32 3.09 -2.75 -5.76
N LEU A 33 3.18 -3.08 -7.05
CA LEU A 33 2.40 -4.16 -7.62
C LEU A 33 2.50 -5.39 -6.73
N SER A 34 1.36 -5.85 -6.25
CA SER A 34 1.22 -7.11 -5.52
C SER A 34 0.53 -8.11 -6.44
N ILE A 35 0.97 -9.36 -6.43
CA ILE A 35 0.36 -10.43 -7.24
C ILE A 35 -0.26 -11.49 -6.33
N HIS A 36 -1.26 -12.21 -6.85
CA HIS A 36 -1.92 -13.29 -6.13
C HIS A 36 -0.96 -14.44 -5.85
N GLU A 37 -1.21 -15.18 -4.77
CA GLU A 37 -0.35 -16.30 -4.33
C GLU A 37 -0.14 -17.33 -5.44
N PHE A 38 -1.17 -17.66 -6.23
CA PHE A 38 -1.00 -18.62 -7.33
C PHE A 38 -0.01 -18.12 -8.41
N ARG A 39 0.09 -16.80 -8.62
CA ARG A 39 1.09 -16.19 -9.52
C ARG A 39 2.46 -16.20 -8.90
N SER A 40 2.57 -15.86 -7.61
CA SER A 40 3.81 -16.01 -6.85
C SER A 40 4.34 -17.43 -6.93
N ALA A 41 3.50 -18.44 -6.63
CA ALA A 41 3.89 -19.85 -6.65
C ALA A 41 4.39 -20.28 -8.03
N LYS A 42 3.68 -19.92 -9.10
CA LYS A 42 4.09 -20.21 -10.48
C LYS A 42 5.40 -19.52 -10.87
N LEU A 43 5.62 -18.28 -10.42
CA LEU A 43 6.87 -17.57 -10.63
C LEU A 43 8.02 -18.28 -9.92
N LEU A 44 7.85 -18.65 -8.64
CA LEU A 44 8.86 -19.39 -7.88
C LEU A 44 9.17 -20.75 -8.52
N GLU A 45 8.14 -21.50 -8.93
CA GLU A 45 8.29 -22.78 -9.63
C GLU A 45 9.12 -22.65 -10.92
N SER A 46 8.93 -21.58 -11.70
CA SER A 46 9.71 -21.32 -12.91
C SER A 46 11.22 -21.10 -12.66
N TYR A 47 11.59 -20.78 -11.42
CA TYR A 47 12.98 -20.67 -10.95
C TYR A 47 13.48 -21.97 -10.31
N GLY A 48 12.68 -23.04 -10.33
CA GLY A 48 12.99 -24.32 -9.71
C GLY A 48 12.98 -24.23 -8.17
N ILE A 49 12.15 -23.35 -7.60
CA ILE A 49 11.93 -23.25 -6.16
C ILE A 49 10.73 -24.13 -5.81
N GLY A 50 10.87 -24.95 -4.77
CA GLY A 50 9.82 -25.86 -4.32
C GLY A 50 8.59 -25.11 -3.80
N VAL A 51 7.42 -25.42 -4.37
CA VAL A 51 6.09 -24.96 -3.91
C VAL A 51 5.13 -26.15 -3.88
N PRO A 52 4.08 -26.14 -3.04
CA PRO A 52 3.03 -27.15 -3.13
C PRO A 52 2.36 -27.13 -4.52
N PRO A 53 2.24 -28.29 -5.20
CA PRO A 53 1.52 -28.36 -6.48
C PRO A 53 0.09 -27.86 -6.33
N GLY A 54 -0.37 -27.03 -7.24
CA GLY A 54 -1.74 -26.51 -7.19
C GLY A 54 -2.15 -25.76 -8.43
N GLU A 55 -3.45 -25.43 -8.49
CA GLU A 55 -4.06 -24.73 -9.61
C GLU A 55 -5.16 -23.79 -9.12
N VAL A 56 -5.38 -22.71 -9.87
CA VAL A 56 -6.39 -21.69 -9.56
C VAL A 56 -7.74 -22.08 -10.17
N ALA A 57 -8.82 -21.75 -9.48
CA ALA A 57 -10.19 -21.90 -9.95
C ALA A 57 -10.96 -20.58 -9.78
N TYR A 58 -11.72 -20.19 -10.80
CA TYR A 58 -12.52 -18.97 -10.85
C TYR A 58 -14.02 -19.23 -10.67
N SER A 59 -14.42 -20.50 -10.54
CA SER A 59 -15.79 -20.89 -10.23
C SER A 59 -15.84 -22.11 -9.31
N PRO A 60 -16.96 -22.37 -8.62
CA PRO A 60 -17.12 -23.58 -7.82
C PRO A 60 -16.95 -24.87 -8.63
N SER A 61 -17.42 -24.89 -9.88
CA SER A 61 -17.27 -26.06 -10.77
C SER A 61 -15.81 -26.28 -11.18
N GLU A 62 -15.06 -25.22 -11.46
CA GLU A 62 -13.61 -25.31 -11.69
C GLU A 62 -12.88 -25.79 -10.44
N ALA A 63 -13.28 -25.32 -9.25
CA ALA A 63 -12.69 -25.76 -7.99
C ALA A 63 -12.83 -27.28 -7.79
N GLU A 64 -13.99 -27.85 -8.11
CA GLU A 64 -14.20 -29.30 -8.11
C GLU A 64 -13.27 -30.02 -9.11
N ALA A 65 -13.17 -29.49 -10.34
CA ALA A 65 -12.33 -30.08 -11.38
C ALA A 65 -10.84 -30.05 -11.02
N VAL A 66 -10.36 -28.92 -10.49
CA VAL A 66 -9.00 -28.76 -9.99
C VAL A 66 -8.73 -29.72 -8.84
N ALA A 67 -9.65 -29.83 -7.87
CA ALA A 67 -9.48 -30.75 -6.75
C ALA A 67 -9.41 -32.23 -7.20
N LYS A 68 -10.17 -32.63 -8.24
CA LYS A 68 -10.05 -33.97 -8.85
C LYS A 68 -8.65 -34.20 -9.43
N LYS A 69 -8.07 -33.19 -10.07
CA LYS A 69 -6.74 -33.28 -10.69
C LYS A 69 -5.62 -33.30 -9.65
N ILE A 70 -5.68 -32.43 -8.64
CA ILE A 70 -4.64 -32.26 -7.62
C ILE A 70 -4.67 -33.38 -6.58
N GLY A 71 -5.85 -33.81 -6.15
CA GLY A 71 -6.00 -34.81 -5.08
C GLY A 71 -5.58 -36.24 -5.46
N GLY A 72 -5.24 -36.50 -6.74
CA GLY A 72 -4.87 -37.84 -7.19
C GLY A 72 -5.99 -38.88 -6.99
N PRO A 73 -5.69 -40.19 -6.99
CA PRO A 73 -6.71 -41.24 -6.86
C PRO A 73 -7.45 -41.25 -5.51
N GLU A 74 -6.82 -40.76 -4.45
CA GLU A 74 -7.34 -40.81 -3.08
C GLU A 74 -8.18 -39.56 -2.73
N HIS A 75 -7.96 -38.45 -3.44
CA HIS A 75 -8.75 -37.21 -3.39
C HIS A 75 -8.90 -36.55 -2.00
N ASP A 76 -8.07 -36.92 -1.03
CA ASP A 76 -8.40 -36.76 0.38
C ASP A 76 -7.53 -35.75 1.15
N ASP A 77 -6.56 -35.06 0.55
CA ASP A 77 -5.77 -34.08 1.33
C ASP A 77 -5.26 -32.88 0.51
N MET A 78 -6.05 -31.82 0.52
CA MET A 78 -5.77 -30.57 -0.20
C MET A 78 -6.05 -29.36 0.70
N VAL A 79 -5.60 -28.19 0.25
CA VAL A 79 -5.91 -26.91 0.89
C VAL A 79 -6.51 -25.98 -0.15
N ILE A 80 -7.65 -25.38 0.17
CA ILE A 80 -8.26 -24.29 -0.60
C ILE A 80 -7.90 -22.96 0.06
N LYS A 81 -7.37 -22.03 -0.75
CA LYS A 81 -6.91 -20.71 -0.32
C LYS A 81 -7.58 -19.61 -1.14
N ALA A 82 -8.33 -18.75 -0.50
CA ALA A 82 -8.91 -17.55 -1.10
C ALA A 82 -7.82 -16.65 -1.69
N GLN A 83 -8.00 -16.23 -2.94
CA GLN A 83 -7.06 -15.35 -3.64
C GLN A 83 -7.52 -13.90 -3.48
N VAL A 84 -6.91 -13.23 -2.52
CA VAL A 84 -7.14 -11.84 -2.16
C VAL A 84 -5.78 -11.21 -1.86
N LEU A 85 -5.53 -10.00 -2.37
CA LEU A 85 -4.29 -9.25 -2.14
C LEU A 85 -4.26 -8.60 -0.74
N ALA A 86 -4.31 -9.44 0.29
CA ALA A 86 -4.18 -9.06 1.69
C ALA A 86 -3.65 -10.25 2.51
N GLY A 87 -2.88 -9.96 3.56
CA GLY A 87 -2.44 -10.95 4.53
C GLY A 87 -3.54 -11.35 5.53
N GLY A 88 -3.25 -12.36 6.35
CA GLY A 88 -4.15 -12.80 7.43
C GLY A 88 -5.40 -13.56 6.97
N ARG A 89 -5.41 -14.08 5.73
CA ARG A 89 -6.55 -14.76 5.10
C ARG A 89 -7.11 -15.90 5.96
N GLY A 90 -6.25 -16.72 6.57
CA GLY A 90 -6.67 -17.83 7.43
C GLY A 90 -7.52 -17.42 8.65
N LYS A 91 -7.33 -16.19 9.16
CA LYS A 91 -8.11 -15.63 10.29
C LYS A 91 -9.23 -14.67 9.83
N GLY A 92 -9.40 -14.48 8.53
CA GLY A 92 -10.40 -13.59 7.96
C GLY A 92 -11.82 -14.14 8.06
N THR A 93 -12.80 -13.28 7.81
CA THR A 93 -14.24 -13.63 7.75
C THR A 93 -14.82 -13.06 6.46
N PHE A 94 -15.63 -13.83 5.76
CA PHE A 94 -16.33 -13.37 4.57
C PHE A 94 -17.61 -12.61 4.95
N ASP A 95 -18.07 -11.74 4.05
CA ASP A 95 -19.30 -10.95 4.22
C ASP A 95 -20.58 -11.80 4.36
N ASN A 96 -20.57 -13.04 3.89
CA ASN A 96 -21.64 -14.04 4.11
C ASN A 96 -21.55 -14.77 5.46
N GLY A 97 -20.58 -14.43 6.32
CA GLY A 97 -20.38 -15.04 7.63
C GLY A 97 -19.47 -16.27 7.65
N PHE A 98 -19.01 -16.76 6.50
CA PHE A 98 -18.05 -17.86 6.43
C PHE A 98 -16.69 -17.46 7.01
N LYS A 99 -16.04 -18.34 7.79
CA LYS A 99 -14.82 -18.03 8.54
C LYS A 99 -13.60 -18.78 7.99
N GLY A 100 -12.55 -18.01 7.73
CA GLY A 100 -11.24 -18.49 7.28
C GLY A 100 -11.15 -18.58 5.76
N GLY A 101 -10.21 -17.82 5.19
CA GLY A 101 -9.86 -17.87 3.76
C GLY A 101 -8.86 -18.97 3.41
N VAL A 102 -8.46 -19.82 4.36
CA VAL A 102 -7.59 -20.98 4.12
C VAL A 102 -8.19 -22.16 4.86
N ARG A 103 -8.51 -23.24 4.13
CA ARG A 103 -9.18 -24.43 4.67
C ARG A 103 -8.57 -25.70 4.11
N VAL A 104 -8.42 -26.71 4.95
CA VAL A 104 -8.15 -28.07 4.49
C VAL A 104 -9.45 -28.63 3.89
N ILE A 105 -9.33 -29.39 2.82
CA ILE A 105 -10.42 -30.11 2.16
C ILE A 105 -10.03 -31.56 1.87
N TYR A 106 -11.00 -32.45 1.92
CA TYR A 106 -10.86 -33.90 1.82
C TYR A 106 -11.64 -34.50 0.65
N SER A 107 -12.24 -33.66 -0.21
CA SER A 107 -12.90 -34.12 -1.43
C SER A 107 -13.11 -32.99 -2.45
N PRO A 108 -13.27 -33.32 -3.75
CA PRO A 108 -13.67 -32.35 -4.76
C PRO A 108 -15.02 -31.68 -4.50
N THR A 109 -15.97 -32.44 -3.95
CA THR A 109 -17.29 -31.90 -3.58
C THR A 109 -17.16 -30.83 -2.49
N GLU A 110 -16.30 -31.06 -1.49
CA GLU A 110 -16.00 -30.06 -0.47
C GLU A 110 -15.33 -28.82 -1.07
N ALA A 111 -14.41 -29.00 -2.03
CA ALA A 111 -13.81 -27.89 -2.78
C ALA A 111 -14.87 -27.00 -3.42
N ARG A 112 -15.88 -27.59 -4.09
CA ARG A 112 -17.00 -26.88 -4.71
C ARG A 112 -17.80 -26.08 -3.67
N ILE A 113 -18.18 -26.73 -2.57
CA ILE A 113 -19.01 -26.13 -1.51
C ILE A 113 -18.27 -24.94 -0.88
N LEU A 114 -16.98 -25.09 -0.56
CA LEU A 114 -16.21 -23.99 0.03
C LEU A 114 -15.95 -22.87 -0.98
N ALA A 115 -15.67 -23.19 -2.24
CA ALA A 115 -15.52 -22.20 -3.30
C ALA A 115 -16.80 -21.36 -3.49
N GLU A 116 -17.99 -21.95 -3.35
CA GLU A 116 -19.28 -21.23 -3.38
C GLU A 116 -19.44 -20.24 -2.22
N GLN A 117 -18.81 -20.51 -1.07
CA GLN A 117 -18.79 -19.58 0.07
C GLN A 117 -17.70 -18.50 -0.03
N MET A 118 -16.70 -18.69 -0.92
CA MET A 118 -15.56 -17.78 -1.05
C MET A 118 -15.67 -16.88 -2.29
N ILE A 119 -15.91 -17.46 -3.46
CA ILE A 119 -15.89 -16.73 -4.75
C ILE A 119 -17.11 -15.82 -4.85
N GLY A 120 -16.89 -14.56 -5.20
CA GLY A 120 -17.94 -13.53 -5.27
C GLY A 120 -18.28 -12.88 -3.93
N HIS A 121 -17.57 -13.26 -2.86
CA HIS A 121 -17.73 -12.70 -1.52
C HIS A 121 -16.50 -11.89 -1.10
N LYS A 122 -16.71 -10.86 -0.27
CA LYS A 122 -15.60 -10.06 0.26
C LYS A 122 -14.98 -10.73 1.47
N LEU A 123 -13.67 -10.95 1.44
CA LEU A 123 -12.88 -11.40 2.58
C LEU A 123 -12.44 -10.20 3.41
N ILE A 124 -12.83 -10.18 4.68
CA ILE A 124 -12.47 -9.16 5.67
C ILE A 124 -11.33 -9.72 6.52
N THR A 125 -10.18 -9.05 6.49
CA THR A 125 -9.01 -9.33 7.34
C THR A 125 -8.62 -8.10 8.14
N LYS A 126 -7.66 -8.24 9.06
CA LYS A 126 -7.07 -7.10 9.77
C LYS A 126 -6.48 -6.06 8.81
N GLN A 127 -6.00 -6.48 7.64
CA GLN A 127 -5.34 -5.61 6.66
C GLN A 127 -6.29 -4.95 5.65
N THR A 128 -7.51 -5.48 5.47
CA THR A 128 -8.50 -4.90 4.54
C THR A 128 -9.44 -3.90 5.22
N GLY A 129 -9.48 -3.89 6.56
CA GLY A 129 -10.52 -3.18 7.29
C GLY A 129 -11.92 -3.70 6.96
N ALA A 130 -12.96 -2.96 7.35
CA ALA A 130 -14.37 -3.34 7.20
C ALA A 130 -14.82 -3.46 5.73
N ALA A 131 -14.13 -2.79 4.79
CA ALA A 131 -14.48 -2.85 3.38
C ALA A 131 -14.28 -4.24 2.78
N GLY A 132 -13.34 -5.03 3.32
CA GLY A 132 -12.94 -6.31 2.76
C GLY A 132 -12.33 -6.18 1.36
N ARG A 133 -11.98 -7.31 0.75
CA ARG A 133 -11.61 -7.39 -0.67
C ARG A 133 -12.33 -8.54 -1.34
N MET A 134 -12.78 -8.34 -2.57
CA MET A 134 -13.50 -9.36 -3.32
C MET A 134 -12.61 -10.57 -3.58
N CYS A 135 -13.09 -11.77 -3.26
CA CYS A 135 -12.43 -13.00 -3.62
C CYS A 135 -12.98 -13.48 -4.97
N ASN A 136 -12.20 -13.31 -6.05
CA ASN A 136 -12.62 -13.70 -7.41
C ASN A 136 -12.11 -15.08 -7.82
N ALA A 137 -11.23 -15.68 -7.02
CA ALA A 137 -10.65 -16.97 -7.30
C ALA A 137 -10.21 -17.68 -6.02
N VAL A 138 -10.06 -18.99 -6.10
CA VAL A 138 -9.45 -19.82 -5.06
C VAL A 138 -8.27 -20.58 -5.64
N PHE A 139 -7.25 -20.81 -4.82
CA PHE A 139 -6.08 -21.61 -5.16
C PHE A 139 -6.16 -22.92 -4.39
N ILE A 140 -6.21 -24.03 -5.12
CA ILE A 140 -6.28 -25.37 -4.53
C ILE A 140 -4.92 -26.01 -4.70
N VAL A 141 -4.31 -26.37 -3.58
CA VAL A 141 -2.97 -26.97 -3.54
C VAL A 141 -3.02 -28.32 -2.84
N GLN A 142 -2.08 -29.20 -3.20
CA GLN A 142 -1.82 -30.40 -2.43
C GLN A 142 -1.40 -30.01 -1.01
N ARG A 143 -1.98 -30.67 -0.01
CA ARG A 143 -1.51 -30.45 1.36
C ARG A 143 -0.13 -31.09 1.54
N LYS A 144 0.77 -30.35 2.16
CA LYS A 144 2.10 -30.83 2.54
C LYS A 144 2.24 -30.74 4.05
N PHE A 145 2.84 -31.76 4.66
CA PHE A 145 3.00 -31.83 6.11
C PHE A 145 4.35 -31.24 6.49
N ALA A 146 4.31 -30.04 7.09
CA ALA A 146 5.50 -29.39 7.61
C ALA A 146 5.94 -30.06 8.92
N ARG A 147 7.21 -30.44 8.99
CA ARG A 147 7.90 -30.83 10.21
C ARG A 147 8.37 -29.59 10.98
N ARG A 148 8.81 -28.56 10.24
CA ARG A 148 9.24 -27.26 10.77
C ARG A 148 8.76 -26.15 9.85
N GLU A 149 8.43 -25.02 10.43
CA GLU A 149 7.95 -23.83 9.73
C GLU A 149 8.82 -22.64 10.11
N PHE A 150 9.36 -21.98 9.10
CA PHE A 150 10.23 -20.82 9.24
C PHE A 150 9.62 -19.62 8.52
N TYR A 151 10.12 -18.43 8.85
CA TYR A 151 9.83 -17.21 8.13
C TYR A 151 11.08 -16.79 7.36
N LEU A 152 10.90 -16.37 6.10
CA LEU A 152 11.97 -15.74 5.32
C LEU A 152 11.41 -14.64 4.44
N ALA A 153 12.03 -13.46 4.48
CA ALA A 153 11.75 -12.37 3.56
C ALA A 153 13.04 -11.76 3.01
N ILE A 154 12.96 -11.26 1.78
CA ILE A 154 14.00 -10.48 1.11
C ILE A 154 13.39 -9.12 0.79
N LEU A 155 14.04 -8.03 1.21
CA LEU A 155 13.55 -6.67 0.94
C LEU A 155 14.72 -5.68 0.79
N MET A 156 14.44 -4.54 0.14
CA MET A 156 15.39 -3.42 0.10
C MET A 156 15.33 -2.64 1.40
N ASP A 157 16.37 -2.73 2.23
CA ASP A 157 16.46 -1.98 3.47
C ASP A 157 17.06 -0.59 3.24
N ARG A 158 16.32 0.42 3.68
CA ARG A 158 16.73 1.83 3.59
C ARG A 158 17.83 2.17 4.58
N GLN A 159 17.98 1.44 5.69
CA GLN A 159 19.02 1.76 6.66
C GLN A 159 20.40 1.32 6.16
N SER A 160 20.49 0.10 5.64
CA SER A 160 21.71 -0.47 5.04
C SER A 160 21.91 -0.07 3.57
N GLN A 161 20.91 0.54 2.93
CA GLN A 161 20.94 0.98 1.53
C GLN A 161 21.20 -0.18 0.55
N GLY A 162 20.59 -1.34 0.82
CA GLY A 162 20.77 -2.54 0.03
C GLY A 162 19.78 -3.65 0.39
N PRO A 163 19.84 -4.79 -0.32
CA PRO A 163 19.00 -5.93 0.01
C PRO A 163 19.39 -6.54 1.35
N VAL A 164 18.38 -6.95 2.12
CA VAL A 164 18.54 -7.73 3.35
C VAL A 164 17.68 -8.99 3.28
N ILE A 165 18.16 -10.06 3.90
CA ILE A 165 17.34 -11.24 4.19
C ILE A 165 16.95 -11.18 5.66
N VAL A 166 15.65 -11.18 5.93
CA VAL A 166 15.07 -11.25 7.28
C VAL A 166 14.51 -12.65 7.46
N ALA A 167 15.00 -13.37 8.47
CA ALA A 167 14.68 -14.77 8.70
C ALA A 167 14.29 -14.99 10.17
N SER A 168 13.38 -15.94 10.44
CA SER A 168 13.06 -16.34 11.80
C SER A 168 12.68 -17.82 11.87
N SER A 169 13.08 -18.47 12.97
CA SER A 169 12.67 -19.84 13.27
C SER A 169 11.19 -19.96 13.66
N GLN A 170 10.50 -18.83 13.85
CA GLN A 170 9.09 -18.75 14.19
C GLN A 170 8.23 -18.47 12.94
N GLY A 171 8.11 -19.47 12.05
CA GLY A 171 7.24 -19.39 10.88
C GLY A 171 5.76 -19.60 11.19
N GLY A 172 4.89 -19.31 10.21
CA GLY A 172 3.44 -19.51 10.31
C GLY A 172 2.71 -18.44 11.13
N MET A 173 3.43 -17.43 11.61
CA MET A 173 2.91 -16.32 12.40
C MET A 173 3.22 -14.96 11.75
N ASP A 174 2.55 -13.92 12.22
CA ASP A 174 2.76 -12.53 11.81
C ASP A 174 4.13 -12.04 12.30
N ILE A 175 5.01 -11.64 11.38
CA ILE A 175 6.41 -11.32 11.72
C ILE A 175 6.50 -10.08 12.61
N GLU A 176 5.56 -9.13 12.47
CA GLU A 176 5.46 -7.94 13.31
C GLU A 176 5.15 -8.29 14.76
N THR A 177 4.37 -9.34 14.98
CA THR A 177 4.11 -9.88 16.32
C THR A 177 5.38 -10.50 16.90
N VAL A 178 6.13 -11.28 16.11
CA VAL A 178 7.43 -11.85 16.53
C VAL A 178 8.43 -10.74 16.85
N ALA A 179 8.53 -9.70 16.02
CA ALA A 179 9.43 -8.56 16.24
C ALA A 179 9.12 -7.82 17.55
N LYS A 180 7.85 -7.78 17.95
CA LYS A 180 7.41 -7.14 19.19
C LYS A 180 7.63 -8.02 20.42
N GLU A 181 7.32 -9.31 20.32
CA GLU A 181 7.30 -10.24 21.46
C GLU A 181 8.65 -10.94 21.69
N ASN A 182 9.36 -11.27 20.62
CA ASN A 182 10.66 -11.94 20.65
C ASN A 182 11.58 -11.45 19.51
N PRO A 183 12.09 -10.21 19.57
CA PRO A 183 12.95 -9.64 18.53
C PRO A 183 14.23 -10.45 18.28
N ASP A 184 14.75 -11.15 19.29
CA ASP A 184 15.96 -11.97 19.18
C ASP A 184 15.77 -13.21 18.28
N ALA A 185 14.52 -13.58 17.99
CA ALA A 185 14.21 -14.65 17.05
C ALA A 185 14.32 -14.20 15.58
N ILE A 186 14.58 -12.91 15.31
CA ILE A 186 14.69 -12.36 13.97
C ILE A 186 16.16 -12.13 13.64
N ILE A 187 16.61 -12.83 12.60
CA ILE A 187 17.94 -12.69 12.02
C ILE A 187 17.82 -11.77 10.82
N THR A 188 18.64 -10.73 10.76
CA THR A 188 18.72 -9.83 9.60
C THR A 188 20.12 -9.87 9.01
N THR A 189 20.22 -10.35 7.78
CA THR A 189 21.49 -10.53 7.07
C THR A 189 21.57 -9.56 5.89
N PRO A 190 22.41 -8.50 5.97
CA PRO A 190 22.66 -7.61 4.84
C PRO A 190 23.37 -8.32 3.68
N ILE A 191 22.92 -8.07 2.46
CA ILE A 191 23.47 -8.66 1.25
C ILE A 191 24.17 -7.58 0.43
N ASN A 192 25.40 -7.83 0.02
CA ASN A 192 26.08 -6.97 -0.93
C ASN A 192 25.45 -7.16 -2.31
N ILE A 193 24.82 -6.12 -2.86
CA ILE A 193 24.06 -6.18 -4.10
C ILE A 193 24.87 -6.67 -5.32
N HIS A 194 26.19 -6.44 -5.34
CA HIS A 194 27.06 -6.85 -6.44
C HIS A 194 27.57 -8.29 -6.30
N LYS A 195 27.71 -8.79 -5.07
CA LYS A 195 28.13 -10.18 -4.82
C LYS A 195 26.95 -11.15 -4.79
N GLY A 196 25.79 -10.67 -4.34
CA GLY A 196 24.61 -11.49 -4.08
C GLY A 196 24.76 -12.42 -2.88
N VAL A 197 23.90 -13.43 -2.81
CA VAL A 197 23.88 -14.43 -1.73
C VAL A 197 24.88 -15.53 -2.04
N THR A 198 25.98 -15.55 -1.29
CA THR A 198 27.01 -16.60 -1.40
C THR A 198 26.55 -17.89 -0.72
N ASP A 199 27.21 -19.00 -1.06
CA ASP A 199 26.99 -20.30 -0.40
C ASP A 199 27.16 -20.22 1.11
N GLU A 200 28.16 -19.49 1.59
CA GLU A 200 28.41 -19.28 3.02
C GLU A 200 27.24 -18.56 3.69
N ILE A 201 26.75 -17.47 3.10
CA ILE A 201 25.62 -16.70 3.63
C ILE A 201 24.36 -17.57 3.69
N ALA A 202 24.02 -18.25 2.58
CA ALA A 202 22.82 -19.08 2.52
C ALA A 202 22.90 -20.29 3.47
N THR A 203 24.09 -20.90 3.63
CA THR A 203 24.32 -22.00 4.58
C THR A 203 24.14 -21.53 6.02
N ASN A 204 24.68 -20.35 6.37
CA ASN A 204 24.54 -19.78 7.70
C ASN A 204 23.08 -19.49 8.02
N ILE A 205 22.34 -18.85 7.11
CA ILE A 205 20.90 -18.58 7.30
C ILE A 205 20.12 -19.88 7.48
N ALA A 206 20.33 -20.89 6.63
CA ALA A 206 19.65 -22.18 6.73
C ALA A 206 19.95 -22.89 8.07
N THR A 207 21.20 -22.83 8.52
CA THR A 207 21.62 -23.44 9.78
C THR A 207 21.02 -22.71 10.99
N GLU A 208 21.05 -21.38 11.00
CA GLU A 208 20.51 -20.56 12.09
C GLU A 208 18.97 -20.64 12.18
N LEU A 209 18.28 -20.77 11.04
CA LEU A 209 16.85 -21.08 11.01
C LEU A 209 16.54 -22.43 11.67
N GLY A 210 17.49 -23.37 11.62
CA GLY A 210 17.37 -24.69 12.23
C GLY A 210 16.86 -25.78 11.29
N PHE A 211 17.08 -25.65 9.98
CA PHE A 211 16.86 -26.75 9.03
C PHE A 211 17.67 -27.99 9.44
N SER A 212 17.15 -29.20 9.16
CA SER A 212 17.91 -30.42 9.41
C SER A 212 19.08 -30.56 8.44
N ASP A 213 20.13 -31.30 8.83
CA ASP A 213 21.31 -31.52 7.99
C ASP A 213 20.98 -32.02 6.58
N GLN A 214 19.92 -32.83 6.43
CA GLN A 214 19.44 -33.33 5.13
C GLN A 214 18.89 -32.21 4.23
N CYS A 215 18.32 -31.17 4.83
CA CYS A 215 17.67 -30.07 4.12
C CYS A 215 18.55 -28.83 3.95
N ILE A 216 19.73 -28.76 4.59
CA ILE A 216 20.61 -27.58 4.49
C ILE A 216 20.95 -27.22 3.04
N ASN A 217 21.29 -28.22 2.21
CA ASN A 217 21.64 -27.95 0.81
C ASN A 217 20.45 -27.44 -0.02
N ASP A 218 19.26 -27.98 0.22
CA ASP A 218 18.02 -27.57 -0.47
C ASP A 218 17.55 -26.19 0.00
N ALA A 219 17.66 -25.92 1.31
CA ALA A 219 17.39 -24.61 1.89
C ALA A 219 18.35 -23.55 1.35
N LYS A 220 19.65 -23.87 1.26
CA LYS A 220 20.67 -22.99 0.68
C LYS A 220 20.32 -22.61 -0.76
N ASP A 221 20.04 -23.59 -1.60
CA ASP A 221 19.67 -23.40 -3.01
C ASP A 221 18.36 -22.58 -3.14
N THR A 222 17.37 -22.88 -2.31
CA THR A 222 16.11 -22.11 -2.23
C THR A 222 16.35 -20.65 -1.88
N ILE A 223 17.15 -20.34 -0.86
CA ILE A 223 17.46 -18.96 -0.45
C ILE A 223 18.18 -18.21 -1.58
N GLN A 224 19.15 -18.85 -2.24
CA GLN A 224 19.88 -18.26 -3.37
C GLN A 224 18.94 -17.97 -4.55
N LYS A 225 18.05 -18.90 -4.88
CA LYS A 225 17.07 -18.74 -5.95
C LYS A 225 16.03 -17.66 -5.62
N LEU A 226 15.56 -17.56 -4.36
CA LEU A 226 14.67 -16.48 -3.94
C LEU A 226 15.33 -15.12 -4.13
N TYR A 227 16.61 -14.97 -3.77
CA TYR A 227 17.35 -13.73 -4.04
C TYR A 227 17.52 -13.46 -5.53
N LYS A 228 17.72 -14.51 -6.34
CA LYS A 228 17.76 -14.37 -7.81
C LYS A 228 16.43 -13.84 -8.35
N VAL A 229 15.29 -14.38 -7.91
CA VAL A 229 13.95 -13.87 -8.28
C VAL A 229 13.81 -12.41 -7.88
N PHE A 230 14.19 -12.07 -6.65
CA PHE A 230 14.12 -10.71 -6.12
C PHE A 230 14.84 -9.70 -7.01
N MET A 231 16.07 -10.04 -7.45
CA MET A 231 16.88 -9.17 -8.29
C MET A 231 16.42 -9.15 -9.76
N GLU A 232 16.07 -10.30 -10.35
CA GLU A 232 15.71 -10.37 -11.78
C GLU A 232 14.32 -9.81 -12.09
N ARG A 233 13.41 -9.83 -11.12
CA ARG A 233 12.02 -9.38 -11.29
C ARG A 233 11.75 -8.00 -10.70
N ASP A 234 12.78 -7.29 -10.25
CA ASP A 234 12.65 -5.98 -9.59
C ASP A 234 11.66 -6.02 -8.42
N ALA A 235 11.74 -7.07 -7.60
CA ALA A 235 10.90 -7.18 -6.42
C ALA A 235 11.36 -6.17 -5.36
N THR A 236 10.42 -5.54 -4.68
CA THR A 236 10.67 -4.72 -3.48
C THR A 236 10.62 -5.56 -2.22
N GLN A 237 9.83 -6.65 -2.25
CA GLN A 237 9.72 -7.64 -1.20
C GLN A 237 9.37 -9.01 -1.77
N ILE A 238 10.06 -10.05 -1.30
CA ILE A 238 9.60 -11.44 -1.37
C ILE A 238 9.44 -11.90 0.07
N GLU A 239 8.25 -12.34 0.46
CA GLU A 239 7.95 -12.88 1.79
C GLU A 239 7.42 -14.30 1.63
N ILE A 240 8.10 -15.26 2.27
CA ILE A 240 7.72 -16.68 2.33
C ILE A 240 7.34 -17.01 3.77
N ASN A 241 6.06 -17.33 3.99
CA ASN A 241 5.55 -17.56 5.34
C ASN A 241 4.40 -18.59 5.38
N PRO A 242 4.66 -19.88 5.64
CA PRO A 242 5.95 -20.43 6.05
C PRO A 242 6.85 -20.88 4.87
N LEU A 243 8.16 -20.78 5.10
CA LEU A 243 9.17 -21.61 4.44
C LEU A 243 9.34 -22.88 5.28
N SER A 244 9.08 -24.06 4.71
CA SER A 244 8.91 -25.28 5.52
C SER A 244 9.89 -26.38 5.15
N GLU A 245 10.32 -27.13 6.17
CA GLU A 245 10.89 -28.49 6.03
C GLU A 245 9.73 -29.48 6.15
N THR A 246 9.50 -30.30 5.15
CA THR A 246 8.44 -31.33 5.19
C THR A 246 8.91 -32.61 5.89
N THR A 247 7.96 -33.49 6.22
CA THR A 247 8.27 -34.80 6.83
C THR A 247 9.11 -35.72 5.93
N ASP A 248 9.09 -35.50 4.61
CA ASP A 248 9.91 -36.16 3.60
C ASP A 248 11.20 -35.39 3.24
N HIS A 249 11.60 -34.45 4.10
CA HIS A 249 12.85 -33.69 3.99
C HIS A 249 12.97 -32.81 2.73
N GLN A 250 11.86 -32.24 2.26
CA GLN A 250 11.84 -31.25 1.19
C GLN A 250 11.74 -29.83 1.78
N VAL A 251 12.37 -28.85 1.12
CA VAL A 251 12.19 -27.43 1.44
C VAL A 251 11.16 -26.82 0.51
N LEU A 252 10.04 -26.35 1.07
CA LEU A 252 8.93 -25.80 0.29
C LEU A 252 8.53 -24.40 0.77
N CYS A 253 8.30 -23.51 -0.19
CA CYS A 253 7.64 -22.23 0.04
C CYS A 253 6.12 -22.46 0.07
N MET A 254 5.52 -22.55 1.26
CA MET A 254 4.11 -22.94 1.41
C MET A 254 3.11 -21.81 1.11
N ASP A 255 3.53 -20.56 1.33
CA ASP A 255 2.81 -19.33 0.96
C ASP A 255 3.85 -18.27 0.60
N ALA A 256 3.54 -17.46 -0.42
CA ALA A 256 4.46 -16.50 -0.99
C ALA A 256 3.75 -15.19 -1.37
N LYS A 257 4.21 -14.10 -0.77
CA LYS A 257 3.76 -12.75 -1.07
C LYS A 257 4.90 -11.95 -1.71
N LEU A 258 4.68 -11.51 -2.95
CA LEU A 258 5.67 -10.80 -3.73
C LEU A 258 5.14 -9.40 -4.09
N ASN A 259 5.96 -8.39 -3.83
CA ASN A 259 5.74 -7.00 -4.19
C ASN A 259 6.82 -6.55 -5.17
N PHE A 260 6.46 -5.71 -6.15
CA PHE A 260 7.37 -5.27 -7.22
C PHE A 260 7.50 -3.75 -7.26
N ASP A 261 8.63 -3.26 -7.79
CA ASP A 261 8.85 -1.83 -7.99
C ASP A 261 8.07 -1.33 -9.20
N ASP A 262 7.07 -0.48 -8.96
CA ASP A 262 6.26 0.17 -10.01
C ASP A 262 7.14 0.92 -11.04
N ASN A 263 8.31 1.44 -10.63
CA ASN A 263 9.23 2.11 -11.55
C ASN A 263 9.90 1.15 -12.54
N ALA A 264 9.83 -0.16 -12.32
CA ALA A 264 10.39 -1.18 -13.21
C ALA A 264 9.40 -1.71 -14.26
N ASP A 265 8.15 -1.21 -14.30
CA ASP A 265 7.12 -1.66 -15.26
C ASP A 265 7.64 -1.70 -16.71
N PHE A 266 8.41 -0.69 -17.12
CA PHE A 266 8.94 -0.60 -18.48
C PHE A 266 9.76 -1.83 -18.91
N ARG A 267 10.38 -2.55 -17.97
CA ARG A 267 11.19 -3.76 -18.22
C ARG A 267 10.59 -5.06 -17.64
N GLN A 268 9.54 -4.98 -16.81
CA GLN A 268 8.88 -6.13 -16.18
C GLN A 268 7.46 -6.39 -16.74
N LYS A 269 7.26 -6.22 -18.05
CA LYS A 269 5.92 -6.27 -18.69
C LYS A 269 5.13 -7.54 -18.41
N GLU A 270 5.79 -8.69 -18.29
CA GLU A 270 5.15 -9.94 -17.91
C GLU A 270 4.51 -9.86 -16.52
N VAL A 271 5.26 -9.43 -15.51
CA VAL A 271 4.77 -9.34 -14.12
C VAL A 271 3.64 -8.31 -14.01
N PHE A 272 3.80 -7.16 -14.65
CA PHE A 272 2.79 -6.10 -14.65
C PHE A 272 1.51 -6.48 -15.39
N SER A 273 1.56 -7.44 -16.32
CA SER A 273 0.36 -8.01 -16.95
C SER A 273 -0.52 -8.80 -15.98
N TRP A 274 -0.02 -9.15 -14.80
CA TRP A 274 -0.77 -9.90 -13.77
C TRP A 274 -1.49 -9.01 -12.76
N ARG A 275 -1.40 -7.68 -12.89
CA ARG A 275 -2.11 -6.73 -12.02
C ARG A 275 -3.61 -7.04 -12.03
N ASP A 276 -4.17 -7.18 -10.83
CA ASP A 276 -5.59 -7.39 -10.64
C ASP A 276 -6.24 -6.12 -10.05
N THR A 277 -6.78 -5.29 -10.94
CA THR A 277 -7.44 -4.03 -10.56
C THR A 277 -8.72 -4.26 -9.76
N THR A 278 -9.30 -5.46 -9.76
CA THR A 278 -10.49 -5.77 -8.95
C THR A 278 -10.19 -5.79 -7.45
N GLN A 279 -8.90 -5.87 -7.10
CA GLN A 279 -8.43 -5.84 -5.72
C GLN A 279 -8.16 -4.42 -5.25
N GLU A 280 -8.11 -3.43 -6.15
CA GLU A 280 -7.79 -2.04 -5.85
C GLU A 280 -9.05 -1.19 -5.70
N ASP A 281 -8.92 0.01 -5.16
CA ASP A 281 -10.04 0.96 -5.12
C ASP A 281 -10.31 1.48 -6.55
N PRO A 282 -11.56 1.42 -7.07
CA PRO A 282 -11.88 1.82 -8.43
C PRO A 282 -11.55 3.28 -8.76
N ASP A 283 -11.64 4.19 -7.78
CA ASP A 283 -11.31 5.60 -7.97
C ASP A 283 -9.78 5.78 -8.10
N GLU A 284 -9.00 4.98 -7.37
CA GLU A 284 -7.54 4.94 -7.50
C GLU A 284 -7.07 4.37 -8.84
N VAL A 285 -7.77 3.35 -9.37
CA VAL A 285 -7.49 2.78 -10.70
C VAL A 285 -7.74 3.83 -11.79
N LYS A 286 -8.90 4.49 -11.77
CA LYS A 286 -9.22 5.57 -12.72
C LYS A 286 -8.22 6.71 -12.67
N ALA A 287 -7.78 7.10 -11.46
CA ALA A 287 -6.76 8.12 -11.30
C ALA A 287 -5.43 7.72 -11.94
N ALA A 288 -5.01 6.47 -11.74
CA ALA A 288 -3.75 5.96 -12.30
C ALA A 288 -3.76 5.94 -13.84
N GLU A 289 -4.89 5.65 -14.49
CA GLU A 289 -5.04 5.65 -15.96
C GLU A 289 -4.74 7.02 -16.59
N VAL A 290 -4.92 8.08 -15.80
CA VAL A 290 -4.68 9.47 -16.23
C VAL A 290 -3.44 10.10 -15.58
N GLY A 291 -2.63 9.29 -14.90
CA GLY A 291 -1.37 9.73 -14.28
C GLY A 291 -1.55 10.55 -13.00
N LEU A 292 -2.70 10.41 -12.32
CA LEU A 292 -2.96 11.05 -11.03
C LEU A 292 -2.67 10.08 -9.88
N ASN A 293 -1.95 10.57 -8.86
CA ASN A 293 -1.76 9.83 -7.61
C ASN A 293 -2.90 10.18 -6.65
N PHE A 294 -3.94 9.36 -6.62
CA PHE A 294 -5.12 9.56 -5.78
C PHE A 294 -5.22 8.46 -4.72
N ILE A 295 -5.50 8.81 -3.47
CA ILE A 295 -5.88 7.86 -2.40
C ILE A 295 -7.13 8.38 -1.72
N LYS A 296 -8.16 7.54 -1.60
CA LYS A 296 -9.41 7.90 -0.93
C LYS A 296 -9.27 7.81 0.59
N LEU A 297 -9.84 8.79 1.29
CA LEU A 297 -9.88 8.86 2.75
C LEU A 297 -11.33 9.06 3.23
N ASP A 298 -11.55 9.05 4.54
CA ASP A 298 -12.89 9.10 5.14
C ASP A 298 -13.41 10.53 5.41
N GLY A 299 -12.64 11.57 5.05
CA GLY A 299 -12.99 12.95 5.32
C GLY A 299 -13.99 13.56 4.35
N ASP A 300 -14.06 14.89 4.38
CA ASP A 300 -15.08 15.67 3.67
C ASP A 300 -14.53 16.93 2.96
N ILE A 301 -13.23 17.18 3.07
CA ILE A 301 -12.55 18.27 2.37
C ILE A 301 -11.68 17.65 1.29
N GLY A 302 -12.09 17.81 0.03
CA GLY A 302 -11.36 17.32 -1.12
C GLY A 302 -10.04 18.09 -1.30
N CYS A 303 -8.94 17.40 -1.58
CA CYS A 303 -7.64 18.03 -1.81
C CYS A 303 -7.23 17.87 -3.27
N LEU A 304 -6.72 18.95 -3.88
CA LEU A 304 -6.02 18.90 -5.18
C LEU A 304 -4.72 19.68 -5.05
N VAL A 305 -3.60 18.97 -5.13
CA VAL A 305 -2.28 19.54 -4.85
C VAL A 305 -1.27 19.08 -5.89
N ASN A 306 -0.23 19.87 -6.15
CA ASN A 306 0.90 19.43 -6.93
C ASN A 306 2.13 19.15 -6.06
N GLY A 307 2.68 17.94 -6.19
CA GLY A 307 3.78 17.40 -5.40
C GLY A 307 3.31 16.65 -4.15
N ALA A 308 3.66 15.37 -4.04
CA ALA A 308 3.29 14.47 -2.94
C ALA A 308 3.59 15.04 -1.54
N GLY A 309 4.73 15.70 -1.34
CA GLY A 309 5.08 16.31 -0.06
C GLY A 309 4.14 17.45 0.33
N LEU A 310 3.75 18.30 -0.63
CA LEU A 310 2.80 19.38 -0.39
C LEU A 310 1.38 18.82 -0.21
N ALA A 311 1.01 17.75 -0.92
CA ALA A 311 -0.27 17.07 -0.75
C ALA A 311 -0.44 16.53 0.68
N MET A 312 0.59 15.85 1.22
CA MET A 312 0.61 15.42 2.62
C MET A 312 0.51 16.60 3.60
N ALA A 313 1.33 17.64 3.41
CA ALA A 313 1.28 18.82 4.27
C ALA A 313 -0.08 19.55 4.23
N THR A 314 -0.76 19.53 3.09
CA THR A 314 -2.10 20.11 2.92
C THR A 314 -3.15 19.32 3.72
N MET A 315 -3.08 17.99 3.68
CA MET A 315 -3.94 17.14 4.53
C MET A 315 -3.68 17.37 6.02
N ASP A 316 -2.40 17.45 6.41
CA ASP A 316 -2.01 17.69 7.80
C ASP A 316 -2.52 19.05 8.30
N ILE A 317 -2.38 20.11 7.52
CA ILE A 317 -2.83 21.44 7.93
C ILE A 317 -4.37 21.55 7.97
N ILE A 318 -5.10 20.84 7.10
CA ILE A 318 -6.56 20.70 7.23
C ILE A 318 -6.90 20.05 8.58
N LYS A 319 -6.20 18.97 8.93
CA LYS A 319 -6.42 18.21 10.16
C LYS A 319 -6.08 19.04 11.41
N LEU A 320 -4.97 19.78 11.38
CA LEU A 320 -4.56 20.70 12.44
C LEU A 320 -5.61 21.78 12.71
N ASN A 321 -6.33 22.22 11.68
CA ASN A 321 -7.43 23.18 11.77
C ASN A 321 -8.79 22.54 12.12
N GLY A 322 -8.82 21.25 12.45
CA GLY A 322 -10.01 20.51 12.87
C GLY A 322 -10.92 20.04 11.73
N GLY A 323 -10.41 20.01 10.49
CA GLY A 323 -11.08 19.38 9.35
C GLY A 323 -10.70 17.91 9.16
N GLN A 324 -11.28 17.28 8.13
CA GLN A 324 -10.94 15.92 7.73
C GLN A 324 -10.68 15.90 6.21
N PRO A 325 -9.45 15.61 5.75
CA PRO A 325 -9.17 15.47 4.33
C PRO A 325 -9.91 14.25 3.76
N ALA A 326 -10.62 14.42 2.65
CA ALA A 326 -11.38 13.38 1.97
C ALA A 326 -10.51 12.51 1.05
N ASN A 327 -9.36 13.02 0.63
CA ASN A 327 -8.44 12.32 -0.25
C ASN A 327 -7.03 12.90 -0.15
N PHE A 328 -6.05 12.08 -0.56
CA PHE A 328 -4.77 12.53 -1.08
C PHE A 328 -4.89 12.61 -2.60
N LEU A 329 -4.41 13.69 -3.22
CA LEU A 329 -4.30 13.80 -4.68
C LEU A 329 -3.11 14.66 -5.06
N ASP A 330 -2.16 14.05 -5.78
CA ASP A 330 -1.03 14.73 -6.40
C ASP A 330 -1.15 14.70 -7.93
N VAL A 331 -1.30 15.89 -8.54
CA VAL A 331 -1.33 16.10 -10.00
C VAL A 331 0.05 16.14 -10.67
N GLY A 332 1.13 15.99 -9.89
CA GLY A 332 2.51 16.04 -10.36
C GLY A 332 2.98 17.45 -10.77
N GLY A 333 4.14 17.53 -11.44
CA GLY A 333 4.76 18.81 -11.79
C GLY A 333 4.06 19.62 -12.89
N GLY A 334 3.10 19.03 -13.61
CA GLY A 334 2.36 19.66 -14.71
C GLY A 334 0.86 19.59 -14.49
N ALA A 335 0.29 20.58 -13.78
CA ALA A 335 -1.15 20.71 -13.58
C ALA A 335 -1.84 21.24 -14.86
N THR A 336 -2.04 20.37 -15.86
CA THR A 336 -2.78 20.72 -17.08
C THR A 336 -4.27 20.90 -16.78
N PRO A 337 -5.01 21.69 -17.59
CA PRO A 337 -6.46 21.83 -17.43
C PRO A 337 -7.21 20.49 -17.45
N GLU A 338 -6.77 19.54 -18.29
CA GLU A 338 -7.37 18.20 -18.39
C GLU A 338 -7.16 17.38 -17.12
N ALA A 339 -5.95 17.41 -16.54
CA ALA A 339 -5.63 16.73 -15.29
C ALA A 339 -6.43 17.33 -14.12
N ILE A 340 -6.58 18.67 -14.09
CA ILE A 340 -7.41 19.35 -13.08
C ILE A 340 -8.86 18.88 -13.22
N LYS A 341 -9.42 18.83 -14.43
CA LYS A 341 -10.80 18.37 -14.64
C LYS A 341 -11.03 16.96 -14.09
N GLN A 342 -10.17 16.02 -14.44
CA GLN A 342 -10.28 14.62 -13.98
C GLN A 342 -10.10 14.51 -12.46
N ALA A 343 -9.22 15.32 -11.87
CA ALA A 343 -9.08 15.41 -10.42
C ALA A 343 -10.38 15.88 -9.75
N PHE A 344 -11.06 16.88 -10.33
CA PHE A 344 -12.37 17.33 -9.85
C PHE A 344 -13.46 16.27 -10.02
N ASP A 345 -13.49 15.54 -11.15
CA ASP A 345 -14.41 14.42 -11.35
C ASP A 345 -14.26 13.36 -10.24
N LEU A 346 -13.02 13.00 -9.89
CA LEU A 346 -12.72 12.05 -8.81
C LEU A 346 -13.14 12.58 -7.42
N ILE A 347 -12.80 13.82 -7.11
CA ILE A 347 -13.12 14.44 -5.80
C ILE A 347 -14.65 14.56 -5.63
N THR A 348 -15.35 15.00 -6.68
CA THR A 348 -16.78 15.30 -6.60
C THR A 348 -17.68 14.07 -6.73
N ALA A 349 -17.12 12.93 -7.16
CA ALA A 349 -17.81 11.64 -7.13
C ALA A 349 -18.12 11.17 -5.70
N ASP A 350 -17.37 11.63 -4.69
CA ASP A 350 -17.67 11.33 -3.29
C ASP A 350 -18.68 12.35 -2.71
N PRO A 351 -19.93 11.94 -2.40
CA PRO A 351 -20.95 12.84 -1.89
C PRO A 351 -20.60 13.41 -0.50
N LYS A 352 -19.65 12.81 0.24
CA LYS A 352 -19.18 13.34 1.53
C LYS A 352 -18.42 14.65 1.37
N VAL A 353 -17.90 14.95 0.18
CA VAL A 353 -17.13 16.18 -0.05
C VAL A 353 -18.04 17.41 0.05
N THR A 354 -17.64 18.35 0.91
CA THR A 354 -18.38 19.56 1.27
C THR A 354 -17.59 20.84 1.01
N ALA A 355 -16.27 20.74 0.83
CA ALA A 355 -15.40 21.80 0.35
C ALA A 355 -14.23 21.19 -0.44
N ILE A 356 -13.64 21.96 -1.37
CA ILE A 356 -12.45 21.53 -2.12
C ILE A 356 -11.33 22.53 -1.86
N PHE A 357 -10.18 22.04 -1.40
CA PHE A 357 -8.96 22.82 -1.23
C PHE A 357 -7.96 22.52 -2.35
N VAL A 358 -7.82 23.48 -3.26
CA VAL A 358 -6.80 23.50 -4.31
C VAL A 358 -5.58 24.25 -3.81
N ASN A 359 -4.45 23.57 -3.65
CA ASN A 359 -3.18 24.18 -3.23
C ASN A 359 -2.11 23.89 -4.29
N ILE A 360 -1.86 24.87 -5.17
CA ILE A 360 -0.92 24.69 -6.28
C ILE A 360 0.23 25.69 -6.16
N PHE A 361 1.45 25.17 -6.14
CA PHE A 361 2.66 25.96 -6.32
C PHE A 361 3.08 25.90 -7.78
N GLY A 362 2.86 26.98 -8.54
CA GLY A 362 2.92 27.06 -9.99
C GLY A 362 4.17 26.46 -10.62
N GLY A 363 5.34 26.56 -9.97
CA GLY A 363 6.56 25.92 -10.46
C GLY A 363 6.86 26.32 -11.91
N ILE A 364 6.65 25.39 -12.86
CA ILE A 364 6.83 25.60 -14.31
C ILE A 364 5.57 26.22 -14.97
N VAL A 365 4.39 26.05 -14.39
CA VAL A 365 3.10 26.52 -14.91
C VAL A 365 2.72 27.86 -14.26
N ARG A 366 2.30 28.84 -15.07
CA ARG A 366 1.86 30.15 -14.57
C ARG A 366 0.51 30.05 -13.83
N CYS A 367 0.38 30.76 -12.72
CA CYS A 367 -0.83 30.74 -11.89
C CYS A 367 -2.07 31.24 -12.67
N ASP A 368 -1.92 32.19 -13.59
CA ASP A 368 -3.04 32.69 -14.38
C ASP A 368 -3.60 31.65 -15.37
N ALA A 369 -2.74 30.74 -15.86
CA ALA A 369 -3.19 29.61 -16.69
C ALA A 369 -3.96 28.57 -15.83
N ILE A 370 -3.47 28.30 -14.62
CA ILE A 370 -4.11 27.38 -13.67
C ILE A 370 -5.46 27.94 -13.23
N ALA A 371 -5.55 29.23 -12.92
CA ALA A 371 -6.80 29.91 -12.58
C ALA A 371 -7.84 29.82 -13.71
N LYS A 372 -7.44 30.03 -14.97
CA LYS A 372 -8.34 29.85 -16.13
C LYS A 372 -8.84 28.41 -16.24
N GLY A 373 -7.96 27.43 -16.06
CA GLY A 373 -8.34 26.02 -16.03
C GLY A 373 -9.33 25.72 -14.91
N LEU A 374 -9.08 26.23 -13.71
CA LEU A 374 -9.96 26.06 -12.55
C LEU A 374 -11.35 26.68 -12.78
N ILE A 375 -11.41 27.90 -13.29
CA ILE A 375 -12.65 28.61 -13.64
C ILE A 375 -13.46 27.78 -14.65
N ALA A 376 -12.82 27.36 -15.74
CA ALA A 376 -13.47 26.56 -16.78
C ALA A 376 -14.03 25.22 -16.26
N VAL A 377 -13.29 24.55 -15.37
CA VAL A 377 -13.75 23.29 -14.74
C VAL A 377 -14.97 23.55 -13.85
N VAL A 378 -14.91 24.54 -12.96
CA VAL A 378 -15.99 24.90 -12.04
C VAL A 378 -17.27 25.30 -12.80
N GLU A 379 -17.14 26.07 -13.88
CA GLU A 379 -18.26 26.44 -14.78
C GLU A 379 -18.85 25.21 -15.47
N SER A 380 -17.99 24.40 -16.12
CA SER A 380 -18.44 23.26 -16.91
C SER A 380 -19.15 22.19 -16.09
N MET A 381 -18.74 22.01 -14.83
CA MET A 381 -19.32 21.05 -13.89
C MET A 381 -20.47 21.64 -13.06
N ASN A 382 -20.73 22.95 -13.16
CA ASN A 382 -21.73 23.68 -12.37
C ASN A 382 -21.57 23.41 -10.85
N LEU A 383 -20.33 23.49 -10.36
CA LEU A 383 -20.02 23.10 -8.98
C LEU A 383 -20.63 24.05 -7.96
N ARG A 384 -21.42 23.49 -7.05
CA ARG A 384 -21.98 24.21 -5.90
C ARG A 384 -21.06 24.20 -4.68
N THR A 385 -20.17 23.21 -4.61
CA THR A 385 -19.20 23.02 -3.54
C THR A 385 -18.17 24.17 -3.54
N PRO A 386 -17.93 24.85 -2.41
CA PRO A 386 -16.97 25.94 -2.35
C PRO A 386 -15.55 25.44 -2.63
N VAL A 387 -14.84 26.16 -3.49
CA VAL A 387 -13.44 25.87 -3.86
C VAL A 387 -12.53 26.91 -3.25
N ILE A 388 -11.62 26.49 -2.40
CA ILE A 388 -10.59 27.35 -1.80
C ILE A 388 -9.32 27.14 -2.61
N ALA A 389 -8.83 28.18 -3.28
CA ALA A 389 -7.70 28.11 -4.18
C ALA A 389 -6.52 28.92 -3.64
N ARG A 390 -5.43 28.23 -3.31
CA ARG A 390 -4.15 28.84 -2.96
C ARG A 390 -3.17 28.60 -4.10
N LEU A 391 -2.94 29.64 -4.90
CA LEU A 391 -2.04 29.61 -6.05
C LEU A 391 -0.80 30.44 -5.75
N GLN A 392 0.39 29.85 -5.85
CA GLN A 392 1.65 30.53 -5.54
C GLN A 392 2.63 30.40 -6.71
N GLY A 393 3.22 31.51 -7.16
CA GLY A 393 4.22 31.49 -8.23
C GLY A 393 4.05 32.61 -9.25
N THR A 394 4.53 32.39 -10.47
CA THR A 394 4.46 33.38 -11.55
C THR A 394 3.01 33.77 -11.85
N ASN A 395 2.75 35.08 -11.96
CA ASN A 395 1.43 35.67 -12.23
C ASN A 395 0.34 35.34 -11.20
N MET A 396 0.73 35.10 -9.95
CA MET A 396 -0.20 34.92 -8.83
C MET A 396 -1.22 36.07 -8.76
N GLU A 397 -0.79 37.33 -8.73
CA GLU A 397 -1.70 38.49 -8.65
C GLU A 397 -2.76 38.50 -9.76
N MET A 398 -2.37 38.15 -10.99
CA MET A 398 -3.28 38.03 -12.11
C MET A 398 -4.27 36.86 -11.93
N ALA A 399 -3.82 35.75 -11.36
CA ALA A 399 -4.68 34.62 -11.02
C ALA A 399 -5.74 34.99 -9.98
N HIS A 400 -5.36 35.73 -8.93
CA HIS A 400 -6.29 36.27 -7.93
C HIS A 400 -7.35 37.16 -8.58
N LYS A 401 -6.92 38.08 -9.46
CA LYS A 401 -7.85 38.95 -10.19
C LYS A 401 -8.84 38.16 -11.05
N LEU A 402 -8.35 37.19 -11.83
CA LEU A 402 -9.19 36.33 -12.67
C LEU A 402 -10.22 35.54 -11.85
N ILE A 403 -9.82 34.98 -10.70
CA ILE A 403 -10.72 34.24 -9.83
C ILE A 403 -11.80 35.15 -9.26
N ASN A 404 -11.43 36.32 -8.74
CA ASN A 404 -12.37 37.27 -8.15
C ASN A 404 -13.37 37.84 -9.16
N GLU A 405 -12.94 38.06 -10.42
CA GLU A 405 -13.79 38.56 -11.50
C GLU A 405 -14.72 37.49 -12.10
N SER A 406 -14.48 36.19 -11.82
CA SER A 406 -15.28 35.09 -12.39
C SER A 406 -16.72 35.01 -11.87
N GLY A 407 -17.00 35.56 -10.69
CA GLY A 407 -18.31 35.43 -10.02
C GLY A 407 -18.62 34.01 -9.53
N LEU A 408 -17.67 33.07 -9.64
CA LEU A 408 -17.82 31.69 -9.19
C LEU A 408 -17.50 31.55 -7.70
N LYS A 409 -17.89 30.42 -7.11
CA LYS A 409 -17.61 30.06 -5.71
C LYS A 409 -16.17 29.58 -5.50
N ILE A 410 -15.22 30.32 -6.06
CA ILE A 410 -13.78 30.08 -5.96
C ILE A 410 -13.18 31.20 -5.10
N PHE A 411 -12.52 30.82 -4.02
CA PHE A 411 -11.98 31.74 -3.01
C PHE A 411 -10.46 31.71 -3.08
N SER A 412 -9.87 32.76 -3.63
CA SER A 412 -8.42 32.83 -3.78
C SER A 412 -7.76 33.35 -2.50
N ILE A 413 -6.88 32.55 -1.89
CA ILE A 413 -6.23 32.85 -0.60
C ILE A 413 -4.72 32.57 -0.70
N ASP A 414 -3.90 33.55 -0.32
CA ASP A 414 -2.45 33.51 -0.50
C ASP A 414 -1.77 32.56 0.51
N ASP A 415 -2.11 32.75 1.78
CA ASP A 415 -1.48 32.05 2.90
C ASP A 415 -2.07 30.65 3.11
N LEU A 416 -1.18 29.69 3.38
CA LEU A 416 -1.56 28.27 3.49
C LEU A 416 -2.43 28.02 4.73
N GLN A 417 -2.11 28.62 5.87
CA GLN A 417 -2.87 28.45 7.11
C GLN A 417 -4.27 29.06 6.95
N SER A 418 -4.35 30.26 6.40
CA SER A 418 -5.61 30.96 6.14
C SER A 418 -6.51 30.18 5.17
N ALA A 419 -5.93 29.60 4.11
CA ALA A 419 -6.66 28.77 3.16
C ALA A 419 -7.19 27.47 3.81
N ALA A 420 -6.37 26.82 4.63
CA ALA A 420 -6.78 25.64 5.39
C ALA A 420 -7.93 25.96 6.35
N GLU A 421 -7.81 26.99 7.18
CA GLU A 421 -8.87 27.46 8.08
C GLU A 421 -10.18 27.72 7.32
N LYS A 422 -10.09 28.40 6.18
CA LYS A 422 -11.27 28.72 5.37
C LYS A 422 -11.94 27.47 4.80
N SER A 423 -11.15 26.51 4.31
CA SER A 423 -11.68 25.24 3.81
C SER A 423 -12.46 24.48 4.88
N VAL A 424 -11.95 24.46 6.12
CA VAL A 424 -12.62 23.84 7.26
C VAL A 424 -13.90 24.59 7.65
N GLN A 425 -13.85 25.93 7.69
CA GLN A 425 -15.03 26.75 8.00
C GLN A 425 -16.15 26.51 6.98
N PHE A 426 -15.83 26.52 5.69
CA PHE A 426 -16.81 26.32 4.63
C PHE A 426 -17.37 24.89 4.63
N SER A 427 -16.54 23.87 4.82
CA SER A 427 -17.02 22.49 4.97
C SER A 427 -18.03 22.38 6.13
N LYS A 428 -17.73 22.98 7.30
CA LYS A 428 -18.66 22.99 8.46
C LYS A 428 -19.99 23.66 8.13
N VAL A 429 -19.97 24.81 7.46
CA VAL A 429 -21.21 25.52 7.07
C VAL A 429 -22.04 24.67 6.11
N VAL A 430 -21.41 24.06 5.09
CA VAL A 430 -22.10 23.18 4.14
C VAL A 430 -22.67 21.95 4.84
N LYS A 431 -21.93 21.34 5.78
CA LYS A 431 -22.43 20.23 6.59
C LYS A 431 -23.66 20.60 7.40
N MET A 432 -23.58 21.68 8.18
CA MET A 432 -24.70 22.15 9.00
C MET A 432 -25.94 22.42 8.16
N ALA A 433 -25.76 22.95 6.94
CA ALA A 433 -26.86 23.20 6.03
C ALA A 433 -27.47 21.93 5.42
N ARG A 434 -26.63 20.95 5.06
CA ARG A 434 -27.09 19.61 4.64
C ARG A 434 -27.89 18.92 5.75
N ASP A 435 -27.44 19.04 7.01
CA ASP A 435 -28.09 18.41 8.17
C ASP A 435 -29.50 18.99 8.45
N ILE A 436 -29.75 20.24 8.07
CA ILE A 436 -31.06 20.91 8.23
C ILE A 436 -31.82 21.07 6.91
N ASP A 437 -31.36 20.41 5.83
CA ASP A 437 -31.96 20.43 4.49
C ASP A 437 -32.16 21.83 3.89
N VAL A 438 -31.16 22.71 4.04
CA VAL A 438 -31.15 24.05 3.44
C VAL A 438 -29.98 24.24 2.48
N GLY A 439 -30.20 25.04 1.42
CA GLY A 439 -29.14 25.49 0.54
C GLY A 439 -28.31 26.61 1.16
N VAL A 440 -27.00 26.61 0.93
CA VAL A 440 -26.11 27.74 1.27
C VAL A 440 -25.59 28.35 -0.01
N GLU A 441 -25.65 29.68 -0.06
CA GLU A 441 -24.97 30.47 -1.05
C GLU A 441 -23.87 31.29 -0.36
N PHE A 442 -22.63 31.07 -0.80
CA PHE A 442 -21.50 31.85 -0.35
C PHE A 442 -21.33 33.04 -1.29
N THR A 443 -21.39 34.26 -0.74
CA THR A 443 -21.08 35.49 -1.48
C THR A 443 -19.74 36.03 -1.03
N LEU A 444 -18.90 36.44 -1.98
CA LEU A 444 -17.68 37.19 -1.69
C LEU A 444 -18.09 38.56 -1.14
N GLY A 445 -17.63 38.90 0.07
CA GLY A 445 -17.72 40.28 0.55
C GLY A 445 -16.67 41.09 -0.21
N ILE A 446 -17.11 41.73 -1.30
CA ILE A 446 -16.29 42.68 -2.08
C ILE A 446 -16.17 43.98 -1.29
#